data_AF-A0AAN4Z705-F1
#
_entry.id   AF-A0AAN4Z705-F1
#
_cell.length_a   1.000
_cell.length_b   1.000
_cell.length_c   1.000
_cell.angle_alpha   90.00
_cell.angle_beta   90.00
_cell.angle_gamma   90.00
#
_symmetry.space_group_name_H-M   'P 1'
#
loop_
_entity.id
_entity.type
_entity.pdbx_description
1 polymer ?
#
loop_
_entity_poly.entity_id
_entity_poly.type
_entity_poly.pdbx_seq_one_letter_code
_entity_poly.pdbx_strand_id
1 'polypeptide(L)' 'AAWIEHPHRVVNLPGAPTAPNFPLYSGFINVNVYDADYNIFYVLCEAIRSDPQNAPLVVWLNGGPGASSL' A
#
# COMPACT_ATOMS: atom_id res chain seq x y z
N ALA A 1 -0.62 -3.17 25.12
CA ALA A 1 -1.31 -2.23 24.21
C ALA A 1 -1.55 -2.96 22.90
N ALA A 2 -2.81 -3.27 22.59
CA ALA A 2 -3.13 -3.96 21.34
C ALA A 2 -2.94 -2.96 20.19
N TRP A 3 -2.03 -3.26 19.28
CA TRP A 3 -1.88 -2.51 18.03
C TRP A 3 -3.21 -2.63 17.29
N ILE A 4 -3.92 -1.51 17.12
CA ILE A 4 -5.01 -1.46 16.15
C ILE A 4 -4.35 -1.65 14.79
N GLU A 5 -4.66 -2.75 14.09
CA GLU A 5 -4.20 -2.93 12.72
C GLU A 5 -4.65 -1.74 11.87
N HIS A 6 -3.71 -1.18 11.10
CA HIS A 6 -4.03 -0.09 10.18
C HIS A 6 -5.18 -0.52 9.26
N PRO A 7 -6.20 0.32 9.00
CA PRO A 7 -7.41 -0.08 8.28
C PRO A 7 -7.16 -0.60 6.86
N HIS A 8 -6.02 -0.22 6.27
CA HIS A 8 -5.59 -0.67 4.94
C HIS A 8 -4.74 -1.95 4.96
N ARG A 9 -4.53 -2.60 6.11
CA ARG A 9 -3.70 -3.80 6.21
C ARG A 9 -4.34 -4.96 5.45
N VAL A 10 -3.59 -5.55 4.53
CA VAL A 10 -4.01 -6.76 3.81
C VAL A 10 -3.60 -7.98 4.63
N VAL A 11 -4.58 -8.59 5.30
CA VAL A 11 -4.38 -9.79 6.14
C VAL A 11 -4.47 -11.10 5.36
N ASN A 12 -5.18 -11.10 4.23
CA ASN A 12 -5.34 -12.25 3.34
C ASN A 12 -5.35 -11.78 1.89
N LEU A 13 -4.59 -12.45 1.03
CA LEU A 13 -4.53 -12.18 -0.40
C LEU A 13 -5.01 -13.42 -1.17
N PRO A 14 -6.22 -13.42 -1.76
CA PRO A 14 -6.72 -14.56 -2.51
C PRO A 14 -5.75 -15.01 -3.61
N GLY A 15 -5.46 -16.30 -3.67
CA GLY A 15 -4.53 -16.88 -4.65
C GLY A 15 -3.06 -16.89 -4.22
N ALA A 16 -2.69 -16.23 -3.12
CA ALA A 16 -1.37 -16.41 -2.52
C ALA A 16 -1.28 -17.79 -1.84
N PRO A 17 -0.19 -18.55 -2.00
CA PRO A 17 -0.04 -19.88 -1.38
C PRO A 17 0.04 -19.82 0.15
N THR A 18 0.46 -18.68 0.69
CA THR A 18 0.50 -18.37 2.12
C THR A 18 0.12 -16.90 2.32
N ALA A 19 -0.26 -16.53 3.55
CA ALA A 19 -0.38 -15.11 3.91
C ALA A 19 0.92 -14.34 3.60
N PRO A 20 0.84 -13.03 3.27
CA PRO A 20 2.03 -12.22 3.04
C PRO A 20 2.99 -12.32 4.22
N ASN A 21 4.25 -12.66 3.96
CA ASN A 21 5.30 -12.71 4.97
C ASN A 21 5.92 -11.33 5.27
N PHE A 22 5.28 -10.26 4.79
CA PHE A 22 5.64 -8.88 5.02
C PHE A 22 4.37 -8.02 5.14
N PRO A 23 4.44 -6.86 5.81
CA PRO A 23 3.34 -5.91 5.85
C PRO A 23 2.97 -5.41 4.45
N LEU A 24 1.75 -5.75 4.03
CA LEU A 24 1.13 -5.32 2.79
C LEU A 24 -0.08 -4.45 3.11
N TYR A 25 -0.20 -3.31 2.45
CA TYR A 25 -1.32 -2.40 2.61
C TYR A 25 -1.90 -2.02 1.25
N SER A 26 -3.22 -1.86 1.18
CA SER A 26 -3.88 -1.31 0.01
C SER A 26 -5.08 -0.45 0.40
N GLY A 27 -5.29 0.63 -0.33
CA GLY A 27 -6.35 1.58 -0.02
C GLY A 27 -6.33 2.79 -0.94
N PHE A 28 -7.02 3.84 -0.50
CA PHE A 28 -7.12 5.10 -1.23
C PHE A 28 -6.46 6.23 -0.42
N ILE A 29 -5.75 7.11 -1.12
CA ILE A 29 -5.24 8.37 -0.58
C ILE A 29 -6.00 9.49 -1.27
N ASN A 30 -6.68 10.33 -0.49
CA ASN A 30 -7.27 11.54 -1.01
C ASN A 30 -6.16 12.54 -1.34
N VAL A 31 -6.16 13.06 -2.56
CA VAL A 31 -5.14 13.99 -3.07
C VAL A 31 -5.67 15.42 -3.24
N ASN A 32 -6.91 15.68 -2.80
CA ASN A 32 -7.53 16.99 -2.88
C ASN A 32 -8.17 17.37 -1.53
N VAL A 33 -7.53 18.28 -0.82
CA VAL A 33 -8.00 18.73 0.51
C VAL A 33 -9.38 19.40 0.50
N TYR A 34 -9.90 19.82 -0.66
CA TYR A 34 -11.20 20.47 -0.81
C TYR A 34 -12.30 19.54 -1.31
N ASP A 35 -11.94 18.35 -1.81
CA ASP A 35 -12.89 17.43 -2.42
C ASP A 35 -12.52 15.98 -2.11
N ALA A 36 -13.43 15.29 -1.42
CA ALA A 36 -13.25 13.93 -0.93
C ALA A 36 -13.18 12.88 -2.07
N ASP A 37 -13.63 13.20 -3.28
CA ASP A 37 -13.79 12.21 -4.35
C ASP A 37 -12.52 12.02 -5.20
N TYR A 38 -11.52 12.89 -5.06
CA TYR A 38 -10.24 12.77 -5.76
C TYR A 38 -9.27 11.85 -5.01
N ASN A 39 -9.32 10.57 -5.35
CA ASN A 39 -8.55 9.53 -4.67
C ASN A 39 -7.60 8.78 -5.62
N ILE A 40 -6.40 8.48 -5.13
CA ILE A 40 -5.46 7.57 -5.79
C ILE A 40 -5.46 6.24 -5.04
N PHE A 41 -5.69 5.15 -5.77
CA PHE A 41 -5.49 3.80 -5.24
C PHE A 41 -4.01 3.48 -5.10
N TYR A 42 -3.61 2.85 -4.00
CA TYR A 42 -2.22 2.42 -3.76
C TYR A 42 -2.13 0.98 -3.28
N VAL A 43 -0.96 0.38 -3.53
CA VAL A 43 -0.48 -0.84 -2.86
C VAL A 43 0.91 -0.55 -2.31
N LEU A 44 1.13 -0.80 -1.03
CA LEU A 44 2.40 -0.60 -0.33
C LEU A 44 2.88 -1.93 0.24
N CYS A 45 4.09 -2.33 -0.16
CA CYS A 45 4.83 -3.44 0.44
C CYS A 45 5.97 -2.86 1.29
N GLU A 46 6.01 -3.18 2.58
CA GLU A 46 7.15 -2.80 3.42
C GLU A 46 8.41 -3.61 3.09
N ALA A 47 9.57 -3.07 3.46
CA ALA A 47 10.86 -3.71 3.22
C ALA A 47 10.96 -5.07 3.95
N ILE A 48 11.42 -6.11 3.25
CA ILE A 48 11.50 -7.48 3.79
C ILE A 48 12.90 -7.81 4.32
N ARG A 49 13.94 -7.15 3.80
CA ARG A 49 15.36 -7.46 4.08
C ARG A 49 16.05 -6.45 5.01
N SER A 50 15.31 -5.47 5.54
CA SER A 50 15.79 -4.42 6.43
C SER A 50 14.67 -3.99 7.38
N ASP A 51 15.00 -3.21 8.40
CA ASP A 51 14.00 -2.57 9.25
C ASP A 51 13.10 -1.63 8.40
N PRO A 52 11.78 -1.90 8.29
CA PRO A 52 10.87 -1.06 7.51
C PRO A 52 10.82 0.39 7.96
N GLN A 53 11.02 0.68 9.25
CA GLN A 53 10.92 2.06 9.78
C GLN A 53 12.09 2.94 9.35
N ASN A 54 13.24 2.32 9.03
CA ASN A 54 14.47 3.01 8.65
C ASN A 54 14.80 2.84 7.14
N ALA A 55 14.00 2.06 6.41
CA ALA A 55 14.17 1.87 4.98
C ALA A 55 13.69 3.10 4.18
N PRO A 56 14.31 3.44 3.03
CA PRO A 56 13.83 4.51 2.18
C PRO A 56 12.48 4.15 1.55
N LEU A 57 11.61 5.15 1.39
CA LEU A 57 10.36 5.02 0.64
C LEU A 57 10.64 5.16 -0.85
N VAL A 58 10.17 4.20 -1.65
CA VAL A 58 10.23 4.23 -3.11
C VAL A 58 8.82 4.34 -3.67
N VAL A 59 8.59 5.31 -4.56
CA VAL A 59 7.32 5.48 -5.27
C VAL A 59 7.49 4.98 -6.70
N TRP A 60 6.64 4.04 -7.12
CA TRP A 60 6.63 3.49 -8.48
C TRP A 60 5.41 3.96 -9.27
N LEU A 61 5.65 4.57 -10.43
CA LEU A 61 4.61 5.10 -11.31
C LEU A 61 4.80 4.56 -12.72
N ASN A 62 3.83 3.81 -13.24
CA ASN A 62 3.81 3.44 -14.66
C ASN A 62 3.36 4.63 -15.52
N GLY A 63 3.80 4.63 -16.78
CA GLY A 63 3.54 5.69 -17.75
C GLY A 63 2.25 5.49 -18.56
N GLY A 64 2.19 6.06 -19.76
CA GLY A 64 1.01 6.01 -20.62
C GLY A 64 0.76 7.33 -21.34
N PRO A 65 -0.50 7.80 -21.38
CA PRO A 65 -1.33 8.06 -20.18
C PRO A 65 -2.39 7.00 -19.86
N GLY A 66 -2.76 6.89 -18.59
CA GLY A 66 -3.90 6.07 -18.11
C GLY A 66 -3.59 4.61 -17.78
N ALA A 67 -2.33 4.18 -17.86
CA ALA A 67 -1.96 2.83 -17.43
C ALA A 67 -1.84 2.73 -15.90
N SER A 68 -2.13 1.53 -15.39
CA SER A 68 -2.04 1.20 -13.97
C SER A 68 -0.59 0.98 -13.55
N SER A 69 -0.23 1.41 -12.34
CA SER A 69 1.03 1.02 -11.68
C SER A 69 1.04 -0.44 -11.21
N LEU A 70 -0.14 -1.07 -11.13
CA LEU A 70 -0.38 -2.47 -10.76
C LEU A 70 -0.58 -3.34 -11.98
#